data_AF-A0A920AR81-F1
#
_entry.id   AF-A0A920AR81-F1
#
_cell.length_a   1.000
_cell.length_b   1.000
_cell.length_c   1.000
_cell.angle_alpha   90.00
_cell.angle_beta   90.00
_cell.angle_gamma   90.00
#
_symmetry.space_group_name_H-M   'P 1'
#
loop_
_entity.id
_entity.type
_entity.pdbx_description
1 polymer ?
#
loop_
_entity_poly.entity_id
_entity_poly.type
_entity_poly.pdbx_seq_one_letter_code
_entity_poly.pdbx_strand_id
1 'polypeptide(L)'
;MLIAEIITIFKNFPKKHIVTLSLGFLGLIGVYVLGSKDLTEQNFKNELSKPLKLLALAEDSNLEVPFIEKERLIKRNDSLFAILNQLEVPKEDIINLINSKKSSLLSKIEVGDKIRIFVDSNGFLQKLFYVDDFEKGVLAERKNNEFTISKYINEIEKVKVFKHVVIEDSMYMSGLREEIPDSVLMDLAYINGWDIDFTHDIQPGDNYSLIYEEIIVNGEKVVDGDILISEFNNKEKKYVAARFNIDRDNAEYFNPDGENVKKAFLRSPVEISYISSK
;
A
#
# COMPACT_ATOMS: atom_id res chain seq x y z
N MET A 1 49.88 52.71 39.37
CA MET A 1 51.06 51.86 39.10
C MET A 1 50.68 50.63 38.26
N LEU A 2 49.70 49.84 38.68
CA LEU A 2 49.24 48.61 38.00
C LEU A 2 48.85 48.74 36.51
N ILE A 3 48.14 49.80 36.11
CA ILE A 3 47.69 49.97 34.71
C ILE A 3 48.88 50.14 33.75
N ALA A 4 49.92 50.86 34.19
CA ALA A 4 51.12 51.06 33.38
C ALA A 4 51.91 49.76 33.18
N GLU A 5 52.02 48.93 34.23
CA GLU A 5 52.66 47.61 34.15
C GLU A 5 51.91 46.66 33.20
N ILE A 6 50.58 46.63 33.28
CA ILE A 6 49.75 45.81 32.39
C ILE A 6 49.92 46.21 30.91
N ILE A 7 49.92 47.52 30.61
CA ILE A 7 50.13 48.01 29.24
C ILE A 7 51.53 47.62 28.73
N THR A 8 52.54 47.66 29.59
CA THR A 8 53.91 47.33 29.20
C THR A 8 54.07 45.84 28.90
N ILE A 9 53.41 44.98 29.69
CA ILE A 9 53.35 43.53 29.45
C ILE A 9 52.67 43.22 28.12
N PHE A 10 51.53 43.87 27.82
CA PHE A 10 50.83 43.68 26.54
C PHE A 10 51.63 44.18 25.32
N LYS A 11 52.46 45.22 25.49
CA LYS A 11 53.27 45.78 24.40
C LYS A 11 54.43 44.87 23.98
N ASN A 12 54.98 44.09 24.91
CA ASN A 12 56.08 43.16 24.65
C ASN A 12 55.63 41.70 24.45
N PHE A 13 54.33 41.42 24.55
CA PHE A 13 53.81 40.06 24.38
C PHE A 13 53.76 39.64 22.90
N PRO A 14 54.15 38.41 22.53
CA PRO A 14 54.15 38.00 21.14
C PRO A 14 52.74 37.99 20.55
N LYS A 15 52.55 38.61 19.38
CA LYS A 15 51.23 38.84 18.76
C LYS A 15 50.39 37.57 18.59
N LYS A 16 51.02 36.41 18.35
CA LYS A 16 50.33 35.11 18.20
C LYS A 16 49.63 34.66 19.50
N HIS A 17 50.21 34.95 20.66
CA HIS A 17 49.64 34.57 21.96
C HIS A 17 48.52 35.51 22.41
N ILE A 18 48.57 36.79 22.02
CA ILE A 18 47.48 37.75 22.28
C ILE A 18 46.20 37.31 21.56
N VAL A 19 46.31 36.82 20.33
CA VAL A 19 45.17 36.31 19.55
C VAL A 19 44.59 35.05 20.19
N THR A 20 45.41 34.12 20.68
CA THR A 20 44.89 32.92 21.38
C THR A 20 44.22 33.27 22.70
N LEU A 21 44.75 34.26 23.44
CA LEU A 21 44.18 34.70 24.71
C LEU A 21 42.83 35.40 24.51
N SER A 22 42.71 36.25 23.48
CA SER A 22 41.46 36.93 23.15
C SER A 22 40.40 35.95 22.66
N LEU A 23 40.78 34.93 21.88
CA LEU A 23 39.87 33.88 21.44
C LEU A 23 39.36 33.03 22.62
N GLY A 24 40.23 32.70 23.57
CA GLY A 24 39.85 32.00 24.80
C GLY A 24 38.90 32.82 25.67
N PHE A 25 39.14 34.13 25.80
CA PHE A 25 38.26 35.03 26.54
C PHE A 25 36.88 35.16 25.87
N LEU A 26 36.84 35.22 24.53
CA LEU A 26 35.59 35.24 23.77
C LEU A 26 34.80 33.94 23.94
N GLY A 27 35.48 32.80 23.99
CA GLY A 27 34.86 31.50 24.27
C GLY A 27 34.22 31.42 25.65
N LEU A 28 34.92 31.93 26.68
CA LEU A 28 34.39 32.00 28.06
C LEU A 28 33.16 32.90 28.16
N ILE A 29 33.14 34.05 27.46
CA ILE A 29 31.96 34.91 27.38
C ILE A 29 30.80 34.17 26.69
N GLY A 30 31.09 33.43 25.61
CA GLY A 30 30.08 32.62 24.92
C GLY A 30 29.43 31.58 25.84
N VAL A 31 30.22 30.86 26.63
CA VAL A 31 29.71 29.88 27.61
C VAL A 31 28.88 30.56 28.70
N TYR A 32 29.30 31.72 29.20
CA TYR A 32 28.53 32.50 30.19
C TYR A 32 27.17 32.97 29.65
N VAL A 33 27.13 33.46 28.40
CA VAL A 33 25.89 33.91 27.76
C VAL A 33 24.96 32.73 27.44
N LEU A 34 25.50 31.57 27.06
CA LEU A 34 24.69 30.38 26.78
C LEU A 34 24.17 29.73 28.06
N GLY A 35 24.97 29.70 29.13
CA GLY A 35 24.58 29.15 30.43
C GLY A 35 23.65 30.04 31.25
N SER A 36 23.56 31.35 30.95
CA SER A 36 22.64 32.28 31.63
C SER A 36 21.25 32.35 30.99
N LYS A 37 21.02 31.65 29.87
CA LYS A 37 19.67 31.48 29.33
C LYS A 37 18.97 30.34 30.08
N ASP A 38 18.11 30.70 31.03
CA ASP A 38 17.09 29.79 31.56
C ASP A 38 16.23 29.29 30.39
N LEU A 39 16.48 28.06 29.93
CA LEU A 39 15.74 27.40 28.84
C LEU A 39 14.50 26.67 29.37
N THR A 40 13.99 27.06 30.55
CA THR A 40 12.91 26.34 31.22
C THR A 40 11.65 27.21 31.31
N GLU A 41 10.58 26.69 30.70
CA GLU A 41 9.16 26.95 30.98
C GLU A 41 8.42 28.22 30.49
N GLN A 42 9.02 29.20 29.82
CA GLN A 42 8.21 30.32 29.28
C GLN A 42 7.65 30.13 27.87
N ASN A 43 8.26 29.30 27.02
CA ASN A 43 7.78 29.16 25.63
C ASN A 43 6.54 28.26 25.48
N PHE A 44 6.32 27.29 26.37
CA PHE A 44 5.18 26.37 26.23
C PHE A 44 3.84 27.04 26.61
N LYS A 45 3.82 27.92 27.62
CA LYS A 45 2.60 28.59 28.09
C LYS A 45 2.05 29.63 27.10
N ASN A 46 2.89 30.19 26.25
CA ASN A 46 2.49 31.19 25.25
C ASN A 46 1.90 30.57 23.97
N GLU A 47 2.14 29.29 23.70
CA GLU A 47 1.49 28.58 22.60
C GLU A 47 0.07 28.12 22.96
N LEU A 48 -0.16 27.70 24.20
CA LEU A 48 -1.49 27.28 24.68
C LEU A 48 -2.47 28.43 24.96
N SER A 49 -1.98 29.67 25.05
CA SER A 49 -2.81 30.86 25.33
C SER A 49 -3.15 31.68 24.09
N LYS A 50 -2.72 31.25 22.89
CA LYS A 50 -3.32 31.78 21.66
C LYS A 50 -4.80 31.39 21.69
N PRO A 51 -5.73 32.37 21.70
CA PRO A 51 -7.14 32.03 21.52
C PRO A 51 -7.23 31.24 20.23
N LEU A 52 -7.85 30.07 20.27
CA LEU A 52 -8.14 29.30 19.06
C LEU A 52 -8.88 30.27 18.15
N LYS A 53 -8.20 30.76 17.12
CA LYS A 53 -8.86 31.48 16.05
C LYS A 53 -9.60 30.36 15.35
N LEU A 54 -10.84 30.11 15.80
CA LEU A 54 -11.77 29.30 15.05
C LEU A 54 -11.72 29.95 13.67
N LEU A 55 -11.12 29.26 12.70
CA LEU A 55 -11.34 29.64 11.32
C LEU A 55 -12.86 29.67 11.23
N ALA A 56 -13.43 30.86 11.11
CA ALA A 56 -14.78 30.98 10.63
C ALA A 56 -14.74 30.15 9.34
N LEU A 57 -15.39 28.99 9.38
CA LEU A 57 -15.65 28.19 8.20
C LEU A 57 -16.11 29.20 7.18
N ALA A 58 -15.31 29.40 6.14
CA ALA A 58 -15.65 30.33 5.08
C ALA A 58 -17.10 30.04 4.71
N GLU A 59 -17.94 31.06 4.59
CA GLU A 59 -19.34 30.89 4.18
C GLU A 59 -19.47 30.22 2.79
N ASP A 60 -18.35 29.98 2.10
CA ASP A 60 -18.19 29.20 0.87
C ASP A 60 -17.68 27.76 1.07
N SER A 61 -17.65 27.23 2.30
CA SER A 61 -17.62 25.78 2.45
C SER A 61 -18.97 25.26 1.96
N ASN A 62 -19.03 24.83 0.69
CA ASN A 62 -20.00 23.83 0.28
C ASN A 62 -19.86 22.70 1.29
N LEU A 63 -20.72 22.69 2.31
CA LEU A 63 -20.90 21.56 3.19
C LEU A 63 -21.33 20.45 2.26
N GLU A 64 -20.39 19.60 1.83
CA GLU A 64 -20.73 18.34 1.20
C GLU A 64 -21.59 17.63 2.23
N VAL A 65 -22.91 17.67 2.00
CA VAL A 65 -23.86 16.95 2.82
C VAL A 65 -23.37 15.50 2.78
N PRO A 66 -23.00 14.90 3.93
CA PRO A 66 -22.37 13.60 3.92
C PRO A 66 -23.34 12.63 3.27
N PHE A 67 -22.89 12.00 2.18
CA PHE A 67 -23.66 10.95 1.56
C PHE A 67 -23.76 9.78 2.54
N ILE A 68 -24.93 9.17 2.59
CA ILE A 68 -25.14 7.93 3.32
C ILE A 68 -24.62 6.81 2.42
N GLU A 69 -23.52 6.18 2.83
CA GLU A 69 -23.00 4.99 2.16
C GLU A 69 -23.85 3.77 2.51
N LYS A 70 -24.31 3.05 1.49
CA LYS A 70 -24.96 1.74 1.63
C LYS A 70 -24.24 0.74 0.73
N GLU A 71 -24.06 -0.48 1.20
CA GLU A 71 -23.36 -1.51 0.45
C GLU A 71 -24.08 -2.86 0.47
N ARG A 72 -23.84 -3.65 -0.59
CA ARG A 72 -24.39 -5.00 -0.70
C ARG A 72 -23.54 -5.89 -1.62
N LEU A 73 -23.38 -7.15 -1.23
CA LEU A 73 -22.86 -8.21 -2.08
C LEU A 73 -23.93 -8.76 -3.02
N ILE A 74 -23.57 -8.96 -4.28
CA ILE A 74 -24.45 -9.50 -5.32
C ILE A 74 -24.61 -11.00 -5.14
N LYS A 75 -25.86 -11.45 -5.08
CA LYS A 75 -26.22 -12.87 -4.92
C LYS A 75 -26.79 -13.42 -6.22
N ARG A 76 -26.85 -14.76 -6.29
CA ARG A 76 -27.49 -15.45 -7.41
C ARG A 76 -28.94 -14.96 -7.61
N ASN A 77 -29.29 -14.66 -8.86
CA ASN A 77 -30.59 -14.10 -9.28
C ASN A 77 -30.85 -12.65 -8.84
N ASP A 78 -29.86 -11.93 -8.32
CA ASP A 78 -30.00 -10.49 -8.14
C ASP A 78 -30.02 -9.76 -9.49
N SER A 79 -30.68 -8.60 -9.50
CA SER A 79 -30.58 -7.63 -10.59
C SER A 79 -30.23 -6.28 -10.02
N LEU A 80 -29.60 -5.41 -10.81
CA LEU A 80 -29.28 -4.05 -10.40
C LEU A 80 -30.52 -3.32 -9.88
N PHE A 81 -31.66 -3.49 -10.56
CA PHE A 81 -32.93 -2.89 -10.13
C PHE A 81 -33.36 -3.39 -8.74
N ALA A 82 -33.36 -4.70 -8.52
CA ALA A 82 -33.76 -5.30 -7.25
C ALA A 82 -32.82 -4.89 -6.10
N ILE A 83 -31.51 -4.83 -6.38
CA ILE A 83 -30.50 -4.40 -5.40
C ILE A 83 -30.76 -2.95 -4.98
N LEU A 84 -30.85 -2.03 -5.94
CA LEU A 84 -31.03 -0.61 -5.65
C LEU A 84 -32.38 -0.33 -4.96
N ASN A 85 -33.44 -1.02 -5.38
CA ASN A 85 -34.74 -0.91 -4.73
C ASN A 85 -34.72 -1.41 -3.28
N GLN A 86 -33.95 -2.47 -2.98
CA GLN A 86 -33.76 -2.96 -1.60
C GLN A 86 -32.90 -2.01 -0.76
N LEU A 87 -31.97 -1.29 -1.39
CA LEU A 87 -31.20 -0.22 -0.74
C LEU A 87 -32.00 1.10 -0.62
N GLU A 88 -33.31 1.05 -0.90
CA GLU A 88 -34.27 2.14 -0.78
C GLU A 88 -34.01 3.31 -1.74
N VAL A 89 -33.34 3.05 -2.87
CA VAL A 89 -33.18 4.05 -3.93
C VAL A 89 -34.53 4.26 -4.64
N PRO A 90 -34.97 5.52 -4.86
CA PRO A 90 -36.19 5.81 -5.58
C PRO A 90 -36.21 5.19 -6.99
N LYS A 91 -37.35 4.61 -7.38
CA LYS A 91 -37.51 3.94 -8.69
C LYS A 91 -37.18 4.83 -9.88
N GLU A 92 -37.47 6.13 -9.77
CA GLU A 92 -37.15 7.12 -10.80
C GLU A 92 -35.64 7.20 -11.07
N ASP A 93 -34.82 7.28 -10.01
CA ASP A 93 -33.37 7.30 -10.14
C ASP A 93 -32.83 6.01 -10.74
N ILE A 94 -33.40 4.86 -10.35
CA ILE A 94 -33.01 3.55 -10.91
C ILE A 94 -33.28 3.53 -12.43
N ILE A 95 -34.46 4.00 -12.85
CA ILE A 95 -34.83 4.07 -14.28
C ILE A 95 -33.91 5.04 -15.03
N ASN A 96 -33.64 6.22 -14.45
CA ASN A 96 -32.75 7.22 -15.05
C ASN A 96 -31.33 6.65 -15.23
N LEU A 97 -30.82 5.92 -14.23
CA LEU A 97 -29.52 5.26 -14.29
C LEU A 97 -29.46 4.19 -15.39
N ILE A 98 -30.45 3.30 -15.46
CA ILE A 98 -30.50 2.21 -16.46
C ILE A 98 -30.61 2.77 -17.89
N ASN A 99 -31.30 3.89 -18.07
CA ASN A 99 -31.46 4.55 -19.36
C ASN A 99 -30.30 5.50 -19.73
N SER A 100 -29.34 5.70 -18.82
CA SER A 100 -28.20 6.59 -19.07
C SER A 100 -27.22 6.01 -20.08
N LYS A 101 -26.42 6.88 -20.70
CA LYS A 101 -25.38 6.45 -21.65
C LYS A 101 -24.38 5.53 -20.96
N LYS A 102 -23.98 4.46 -21.66
CA LYS A 102 -23.06 3.41 -21.16
C LYS A 102 -23.61 2.60 -19.97
N SER A 103 -24.92 2.57 -19.75
CA SER A 103 -25.54 1.72 -18.72
C SER A 103 -25.26 0.22 -18.87
N SER A 104 -24.90 -0.23 -20.07
CA SER A 104 -24.41 -1.59 -20.32
C SER A 104 -23.13 -1.96 -19.54
N LEU A 105 -22.42 -0.98 -18.97
CA LEU A 105 -21.32 -1.25 -18.04
C LEU A 105 -21.83 -1.75 -16.69
N LEU A 106 -23.02 -1.34 -16.27
CA LEU A 106 -23.65 -1.74 -15.02
C LEU A 106 -24.48 -3.04 -15.15
N SER A 107 -24.54 -3.63 -16.35
CA SER A 107 -25.21 -4.91 -16.59
C SER A 107 -24.28 -6.11 -16.56
N LYS A 108 -22.97 -5.90 -16.34
CA LYS A 108 -21.95 -6.95 -16.31
C LYS A 108 -21.65 -7.47 -14.90
N ILE A 109 -22.59 -7.28 -13.99
CA ILE A 109 -22.44 -7.67 -12.59
C ILE A 109 -22.40 -9.19 -12.44
N GLU A 110 -21.48 -9.69 -11.61
CA GLU A 110 -21.29 -11.10 -11.29
C GLU A 110 -21.66 -11.40 -9.83
N VAL A 111 -21.79 -12.69 -9.52
CA VAL A 111 -22.11 -13.13 -8.16
C VAL A 111 -20.85 -13.02 -7.32
N GLY A 112 -20.93 -12.33 -6.18
CA GLY A 112 -19.79 -12.07 -5.30
C GLY A 112 -19.35 -10.61 -5.28
N ASP A 113 -19.63 -9.86 -6.35
CA ASP A 113 -19.23 -8.46 -6.46
C ASP A 113 -19.90 -7.59 -5.41
N LYS A 114 -19.30 -6.43 -5.13
CA LYS A 114 -19.82 -5.45 -4.17
C LYS A 114 -20.37 -4.23 -4.90
N ILE A 115 -21.64 -3.92 -4.64
CA ILE A 115 -22.24 -2.64 -5.03
C ILE A 115 -22.23 -1.73 -3.81
N ARG A 116 -21.61 -0.56 -3.96
CA ARG A 116 -21.64 0.53 -2.99
C ARG A 116 -22.38 1.71 -3.61
N ILE A 117 -23.31 2.28 -2.87
CA ILE A 117 -24.04 3.47 -3.29
C ILE A 117 -23.89 4.57 -2.25
N PHE A 118 -23.93 5.80 -2.75
CA PHE A 118 -23.93 7.02 -1.97
C PHE A 118 -25.24 7.73 -2.26
N VAL A 119 -26.09 7.84 -1.25
CA VAL A 119 -27.38 8.53 -1.35
C VAL A 119 -27.36 9.81 -0.53
N ASP A 120 -28.12 10.81 -0.94
CA ASP A 120 -28.32 12.00 -0.11
C ASP A 120 -29.29 11.74 1.06
N SER A 121 -29.53 12.77 1.89
CA SER A 121 -30.44 12.69 3.04
C SER A 121 -31.89 12.36 2.67
N ASN A 122 -32.28 12.54 1.41
CA ASN A 122 -33.62 12.22 0.90
C ASN A 122 -33.67 10.84 0.22
N GLY A 123 -32.54 10.13 0.17
CA GLY A 123 -32.42 8.81 -0.44
C GLY A 123 -32.15 8.82 -1.95
N PHE A 124 -31.98 9.98 -2.59
CA PHE A 124 -31.65 10.03 -4.02
C PHE A 124 -30.23 9.56 -4.26
N LEU A 125 -30.04 8.79 -5.34
CA LEU A 125 -28.77 8.20 -5.70
C LEU A 125 -27.83 9.26 -6.27
N GLN A 126 -26.71 9.50 -5.59
CA GLN A 126 -25.69 10.46 -6.00
C GLN A 126 -24.51 9.78 -6.69
N LYS A 127 -24.04 8.66 -6.14
CA LYS A 127 -23.01 7.83 -6.76
C LYS A 127 -23.29 6.34 -6.60
N LEU A 128 -22.89 5.56 -7.59
CA LEU A 128 -22.84 4.10 -7.52
C LEU A 128 -21.45 3.64 -7.94
N PHE A 129 -20.82 2.88 -7.07
CA PHE A 129 -19.61 2.13 -7.34
C PHE A 129 -19.98 0.65 -7.44
N TYR A 130 -19.76 0.09 -8.61
CA TYR A 130 -19.72 -1.34 -8.84
C TYR A 130 -18.24 -1.72 -8.93
N VAL A 131 -17.79 -2.59 -8.03
CA VAL A 131 -16.39 -3.05 -8.02
C VAL A 131 -16.36 -4.42 -8.69
N ASP A 132 -15.70 -4.49 -9.84
CA ASP A 132 -15.51 -5.70 -10.65
C ASP A 132 -14.36 -6.53 -10.07
N ASP A 133 -13.28 -5.85 -9.64
CA ASP A 133 -12.14 -6.41 -8.93
C ASP A 133 -11.47 -5.33 -8.06
N PHE A 134 -10.42 -5.66 -7.29
CA PHE A 134 -9.71 -4.71 -6.43
C PHE A 134 -9.13 -3.51 -7.20
N GLU A 135 -8.73 -3.69 -8.47
CA GLU A 135 -8.18 -2.62 -9.31
C GLU A 135 -9.25 -1.88 -10.13
N LYS A 136 -10.32 -2.55 -10.57
CA LYS A 136 -11.22 -2.03 -11.61
C LYS A 136 -12.68 -2.08 -11.20
N GLY A 137 -13.45 -1.13 -11.71
CA GLY A 137 -14.89 -1.09 -11.48
C GLY A 137 -15.61 -0.16 -12.45
N VAL A 138 -16.86 0.13 -12.12
CA VAL A 138 -17.71 1.08 -12.82
C VAL A 138 -18.23 2.09 -11.81
N LEU A 139 -18.07 3.37 -12.15
CA LEU A 139 -18.58 4.49 -11.41
C LEU A 139 -19.71 5.14 -12.20
N ALA A 140 -20.87 5.28 -11.56
CA ALA A 140 -21.94 6.15 -12.02
C ALA A 140 -22.07 7.33 -11.07
N GLU A 141 -21.98 8.56 -11.60
CA GLU A 141 -22.16 9.79 -10.82
C GLU A 141 -23.32 10.61 -11.36
N ARG A 142 -24.15 11.13 -10.46
CA ARG A 142 -25.21 12.07 -10.77
C ARG A 142 -24.61 13.45 -11.03
N LYS A 143 -24.91 14.04 -12.20
CA LYS A 143 -24.58 15.43 -12.56
C LYS A 143 -25.80 16.06 -13.22
N ASN A 144 -26.27 17.19 -12.69
CA ASN A 144 -27.44 17.91 -13.23
C ASN A 144 -28.67 17.01 -13.48
N ASN A 145 -28.97 16.10 -12.55
CA ASN A 145 -30.09 15.15 -12.63
C ASN A 145 -29.96 14.03 -13.70
N GLU A 146 -28.79 13.90 -14.35
CA GLU A 146 -28.44 12.79 -15.23
C GLU A 146 -27.29 11.96 -14.64
N PHE A 147 -27.17 10.68 -15.01
CA PHE A 147 -26.03 9.85 -14.60
C PHE A 147 -24.97 9.77 -15.69
N THR A 148 -23.73 10.05 -15.30
CA THR A 148 -22.54 9.79 -16.12
C THR A 148 -21.90 8.49 -15.65
N ILE A 149 -21.79 7.51 -16.55
CA ILE A 149 -21.25 6.18 -16.24
C ILE A 149 -19.89 6.00 -16.94
N SER A 150 -18.88 5.61 -16.18
CA SER A 150 -17.51 5.39 -16.66
C SER A 150 -16.87 4.19 -15.97
N LYS A 151 -15.88 3.58 -16.64
CA LYS A 151 -14.96 2.67 -15.95
C LYS A 151 -14.15 3.48 -14.93
N TYR A 152 -13.88 2.84 -13.80
CA TYR A 152 -13.08 3.38 -12.72
C TYR A 152 -11.92 2.43 -12.45
N ILE A 153 -10.76 2.99 -12.13
CA ILE A 153 -9.55 2.26 -11.77
C ILE A 153 -9.15 2.78 -10.40
N ASN A 154 -9.10 1.90 -9.41
CA ASN A 154 -8.58 2.19 -8.08
C ASN A 154 -7.08 2.50 -8.20
N GLU A 155 -6.62 3.46 -7.41
CA GLU A 155 -5.20 3.60 -7.16
C GLU A 155 -4.75 2.45 -6.27
N ILE A 156 -3.82 1.64 -6.77
CA ILE A 156 -3.27 0.49 -6.06
C ILE A 156 -1.84 0.80 -5.62
N GLU A 157 -1.49 0.41 -4.40
CA GLU A 157 -0.11 0.37 -3.94
C GLU A 157 0.38 -1.09 -3.95
N LYS A 158 1.60 -1.31 -4.42
CA LYS A 158 2.26 -2.61 -4.43
C LYS A 158 3.44 -2.60 -3.47
N VAL A 159 3.32 -3.33 -2.38
CA VAL A 159 4.38 -3.47 -1.37
C VAL A 159 5.12 -4.77 -1.62
N LYS A 160 6.46 -4.72 -1.63
CA LYS A 160 7.29 -5.91 -1.80
C LYS A 160 7.58 -6.54 -0.44
N VAL A 161 7.25 -7.81 -0.28
CA VAL A 161 7.49 -8.58 0.94
C VAL A 161 8.55 -9.64 0.67
N PHE A 162 9.60 -9.65 1.50
CA PHE A 162 10.63 -10.68 1.48
C PHE A 162 10.37 -11.71 2.56
N LYS A 163 10.53 -12.98 2.22
CA LYS A 163 10.44 -14.11 3.15
C LYS A 163 11.60 -15.09 2.90
N HIS A 164 12.11 -15.66 3.98
CA HIS A 164 13.09 -16.74 3.97
C HIS A 164 12.59 -17.86 4.87
N VAL A 165 12.65 -19.10 4.39
CA VAL A 165 12.11 -20.26 5.09
C VAL A 165 13.12 -21.38 5.05
N VAL A 166 13.42 -21.96 6.22
CA VAL A 166 14.12 -23.24 6.33
C VAL A 166 13.07 -24.33 6.54
N ILE A 167 13.11 -25.36 5.70
CA ILE A 167 12.15 -26.44 5.72
C ILE A 167 12.49 -27.40 6.85
N GLU A 168 11.53 -27.69 7.72
CA GLU A 168 11.68 -28.70 8.79
C GLU A 168 10.87 -29.96 8.51
N ASP A 169 9.68 -29.80 7.93
CA ASP A 169 8.72 -30.88 7.67
C ASP A 169 8.27 -30.93 6.21
N SER A 170 7.69 -29.85 5.71
CA SER A 170 7.32 -29.68 4.31
C SER A 170 7.45 -28.21 3.91
N MET A 171 7.65 -27.97 2.61
CA MET A 171 7.73 -26.61 2.04
C MET A 171 6.54 -25.74 2.47
N TYR A 172 5.33 -26.31 2.37
CA TYR A 172 4.09 -25.62 2.66
C TYR A 172 3.91 -25.33 4.16
N MET A 173 4.07 -26.33 5.04
CA MET A 173 3.90 -26.12 6.49
C MET A 173 4.97 -25.21 7.08
N SER A 174 6.21 -25.28 6.58
CA SER A 174 7.28 -24.35 6.98
C SER A 174 6.97 -22.93 6.51
N GLY A 175 6.38 -22.76 5.32
CA GLY A 175 5.95 -21.47 4.80
C GLY A 175 4.79 -20.83 5.56
N LEU A 176 3.78 -21.61 5.94
CA LEU A 176 2.66 -21.13 6.75
C LEU A 176 3.13 -20.62 8.13
N ARG A 177 4.14 -21.25 8.72
CA ARG A 177 4.73 -20.81 10.00
C ARG A 177 5.46 -19.47 9.88
N GLU A 178 5.98 -19.16 8.71
CA GLU A 178 6.59 -17.88 8.38
C GLU A 178 5.57 -16.85 7.84
N GLU A 179 4.27 -17.11 8.05
CA GLU A 179 3.16 -16.22 7.66
C GLU A 179 3.14 -15.90 6.16
N ILE A 180 3.54 -16.87 5.33
CA ILE A 180 3.40 -16.75 3.88
C ILE A 180 1.96 -17.14 3.50
N PRO A 181 1.22 -16.29 2.77
CA PRO A 181 -0.14 -16.61 2.33
C PRO A 181 -0.21 -17.89 1.50
N ASP A 182 -1.31 -18.63 1.64
CA ASP A 182 -1.57 -19.87 0.90
C ASP A 182 -1.42 -19.71 -0.61
N SER A 183 -1.94 -18.61 -1.17
CA SER A 183 -1.84 -18.28 -2.60
C SER A 183 -0.39 -18.20 -3.06
N VAL A 184 0.45 -17.51 -2.30
CA VAL A 184 1.88 -17.34 -2.58
C VAL A 184 2.63 -18.68 -2.49
N LEU A 185 2.29 -19.54 -1.52
CA LEU A 185 2.89 -20.87 -1.41
C LEU A 185 2.50 -21.78 -2.59
N MET A 186 1.26 -21.69 -3.06
CA MET A 186 0.81 -22.43 -4.24
C MET A 186 1.51 -21.93 -5.52
N ASP A 187 1.68 -20.62 -5.68
CA ASP A 187 2.44 -20.05 -6.78
C ASP A 187 3.91 -20.50 -6.75
N LEU A 188 4.52 -20.51 -5.56
CA LEU A 188 5.89 -20.99 -5.39
C LEU A 188 6.03 -22.47 -5.81
N ALA A 189 5.05 -23.31 -5.43
CA ALA A 189 4.98 -24.71 -5.83
C ALA A 189 4.82 -24.84 -7.34
N TYR A 190 3.96 -24.03 -7.97
CA TYR A 190 3.74 -24.04 -9.40
C TYR A 190 4.99 -23.65 -10.19
N ILE A 191 5.72 -22.62 -9.74
CA ILE A 191 6.94 -22.13 -10.38
C ILE A 191 8.05 -23.19 -10.34
N ASN A 192 8.22 -23.87 -9.20
CA ASN A 192 9.34 -24.78 -8.98
C ASN A 192 9.01 -26.27 -9.21
N GLY A 193 7.73 -26.63 -9.35
CA GLY A 193 7.25 -28.00 -9.52
C GLY A 193 7.66 -28.69 -10.82
N TRP A 194 8.24 -27.94 -11.76
CA TRP A 194 8.86 -28.49 -12.98
C TRP A 194 10.20 -29.16 -12.72
N ASP A 195 10.89 -28.73 -11.66
CA ASP A 195 12.26 -29.15 -11.34
C ASP A 195 12.37 -29.92 -10.03
N ILE A 196 11.45 -29.67 -9.09
CA ILE A 196 11.44 -30.27 -7.75
C ILE A 196 10.15 -31.08 -7.57
N ASP A 197 10.26 -32.33 -7.13
CA ASP A 197 9.12 -33.08 -6.62
C ASP A 197 8.94 -32.81 -5.13
N PHE A 198 7.99 -31.95 -4.77
CA PHE A 198 7.77 -31.58 -3.36
C PHE A 198 7.41 -32.74 -2.43
N THR A 199 7.01 -33.89 -2.97
CA THR A 199 6.66 -35.08 -2.18
C THR A 199 7.84 -35.98 -1.86
N HIS A 200 8.84 -36.04 -2.75
CA HIS A 200 9.97 -36.97 -2.61
C HIS A 200 11.34 -36.28 -2.49
N ASP A 201 11.47 -35.05 -3.01
CA ASP A 201 12.75 -34.35 -3.06
C ASP A 201 13.05 -33.50 -1.84
N ILE A 202 12.04 -33.07 -1.08
CA ILE A 202 12.20 -32.13 0.03
C ILE A 202 12.79 -32.82 1.25
N GLN A 203 13.81 -32.19 1.86
CA GLN A 203 14.43 -32.64 3.09
C GLN A 203 14.50 -31.53 4.14
N PRO A 204 14.51 -31.89 5.44
CA PRO A 204 14.80 -30.93 6.49
C PRO A 204 16.16 -30.24 6.27
N GLY A 205 16.19 -28.91 6.34
CA GLY A 205 17.37 -28.08 6.07
C GLY A 205 17.45 -27.50 4.65
N ASP A 206 16.65 -28.01 3.71
CA ASP A 206 16.38 -27.28 2.47
C ASP A 206 15.75 -25.93 2.80
N ASN A 207 15.93 -24.93 1.94
CA ASN A 207 15.42 -23.60 2.21
C ASN A 207 14.99 -22.89 0.93
N TYR A 208 14.14 -21.89 1.09
CA TYR A 208 13.76 -21.01 0.00
C TYR A 208 13.62 -19.58 0.48
N SER A 209 13.79 -18.65 -0.45
CA SER A 209 13.53 -17.24 -0.24
C SER A 209 12.71 -16.71 -1.40
N LEU A 210 11.84 -15.75 -1.14
CA LEU A 210 11.05 -15.12 -2.18
C LEU A 210 10.82 -13.64 -1.88
N ILE A 211 10.57 -12.88 -2.94
CA ILE A 211 9.96 -11.56 -2.87
C ILE A 211 8.65 -11.64 -3.63
N TYR A 212 7.54 -11.33 -2.97
CA TYR A 212 6.22 -11.25 -3.59
C TYR A 212 5.59 -9.87 -3.35
N GLU A 213 4.52 -9.56 -4.06
CA GLU A 213 3.78 -8.30 -3.90
C GLU A 213 2.58 -8.48 -2.96
N GLU A 214 2.32 -7.49 -2.12
CA GLU A 214 1.02 -7.29 -1.48
C GLU A 214 0.36 -6.06 -2.10
N ILE A 215 -0.90 -6.20 -2.48
CA ILE A 215 -1.70 -5.14 -3.09
C ILE A 215 -2.52 -4.46 -2.01
N ILE A 216 -2.33 -3.15 -1.88
CA ILE A 216 -2.99 -2.29 -0.91
C ILE A 216 -3.90 -1.31 -1.66
N VAL A 217 -5.15 -1.21 -1.20
CA VAL A 217 -6.14 -0.24 -1.71
C VAL A 217 -6.69 0.53 -0.53
N ASN A 218 -6.63 1.87 -0.60
CA ASN A 218 -7.07 2.76 0.47
C ASN A 218 -6.44 2.44 1.85
N GLY A 219 -5.18 1.99 1.86
CA GLY A 219 -4.44 1.66 3.09
C GLY A 219 -4.71 0.27 3.67
N GLU A 220 -5.59 -0.53 3.04
CA GLU A 220 -5.87 -1.91 3.46
C GLU A 220 -5.31 -2.92 2.44
N LYS A 221 -4.69 -4.00 2.93
CA LYS A 221 -4.28 -5.11 2.07
C LYS A 221 -5.52 -5.83 1.54
N VAL A 222 -5.63 -5.94 0.22
CA VAL A 222 -6.77 -6.56 -0.46
C VAL A 222 -6.42 -7.88 -1.15
N VAL A 223 -5.20 -8.01 -1.66
CA VAL A 223 -4.76 -9.18 -2.44
C VAL A 223 -3.28 -9.45 -2.21
N ASP A 224 -2.91 -10.73 -2.09
CA ASP A 224 -1.52 -11.17 -2.23
C ASP A 224 -1.23 -11.36 -3.73
N GLY A 225 -0.31 -10.55 -4.23
CA GLY A 225 0.07 -10.49 -5.64
C GLY A 225 1.16 -11.48 -6.03
N ASP A 226 1.74 -11.24 -7.20
CA ASP A 226 2.69 -12.17 -7.82
C ASP A 226 4.01 -12.31 -7.04
N ILE A 227 4.61 -13.49 -7.13
CA ILE A 227 6.02 -13.68 -6.81
C ILE A 227 6.87 -12.94 -7.86
N LEU A 228 7.75 -12.04 -7.42
CA LEU A 228 8.67 -11.32 -8.28
C LEU A 228 9.95 -12.12 -8.54
N ILE A 229 10.47 -12.75 -7.49
CA ILE A 229 11.62 -13.63 -7.57
C ILE A 229 11.54 -14.68 -6.47
N SER A 230 11.98 -15.89 -6.78
CA SER A 230 12.21 -16.95 -5.80
C SER A 230 13.58 -17.59 -6.00
N GLU A 231 14.18 -18.00 -4.90
CA GLU A 231 15.35 -18.86 -4.84
C GLU A 231 14.99 -20.08 -3.98
N PHE A 232 15.14 -21.28 -4.52
CA PHE A 232 14.93 -22.54 -3.81
C PHE A 232 16.23 -23.34 -3.78
N ASN A 233 16.68 -23.71 -2.60
CA ASN A 233 17.86 -24.55 -2.38
C ASN A 233 17.39 -25.92 -1.91
N ASN A 234 17.45 -26.91 -2.82
CA ASN A 234 17.07 -28.30 -2.55
C ASN A 234 18.28 -29.21 -2.77
N LYS A 235 18.69 -29.97 -1.74
CA LYS A 235 19.84 -30.89 -1.81
C LYS A 235 21.11 -30.21 -2.39
N GLU A 236 21.44 -29.03 -1.87
CA GLU A 236 22.56 -28.17 -2.31
C GLU A 236 22.47 -27.64 -3.75
N LYS A 237 21.39 -27.93 -4.48
CA LYS A 237 21.13 -27.36 -5.80
C LYS A 237 20.22 -26.16 -5.69
N LYS A 238 20.67 -25.06 -6.30
CA LYS A 238 19.96 -23.79 -6.35
C LYS A 238 19.08 -23.70 -7.59
N TYR A 239 17.83 -23.29 -7.40
CA TYR A 239 16.85 -22.98 -8.43
C TYR A 239 16.42 -21.53 -8.25
N VAL A 240 16.55 -20.71 -9.29
CA VAL A 240 16.15 -19.29 -9.25
C VAL A 240 15.12 -19.06 -10.34
N ALA A 241 14.04 -18.38 -9.99
CA ALA A 241 12.99 -17.99 -10.92
C ALA A 241 12.64 -16.52 -10.70
N ALA A 242 12.82 -15.71 -11.72
CA ALA A 242 12.47 -14.29 -11.73
C ALA A 242 11.33 -14.03 -12.71
N ARG A 243 10.34 -13.26 -12.28
CA ARG A 243 9.20 -12.86 -13.10
C ARG A 243 9.65 -11.85 -14.16
N PHE A 244 9.21 -12.05 -15.40
CA PHE A 244 9.44 -11.15 -16.52
C PHE A 244 8.15 -10.96 -17.32
N ASN A 245 7.77 -9.70 -17.54
CA ASN A 245 6.61 -9.36 -18.36
C ASN A 245 7.00 -9.43 -19.84
N ILE A 246 6.43 -10.40 -20.55
CA ILE A 246 6.63 -10.57 -22.00
C ILE A 246 5.89 -9.46 -22.75
N ASP A 247 4.67 -9.14 -22.29
CA ASP A 247 3.87 -8.03 -22.75
C ASP A 247 3.04 -7.43 -21.59
N ARG A 248 2.01 -6.64 -21.91
CA ARG A 248 1.17 -6.00 -20.88
C ARG A 248 0.34 -6.99 -20.05
N ASP A 249 -0.07 -8.11 -20.65
CA ASP A 249 -1.05 -9.02 -20.06
C ASP A 249 -0.46 -10.42 -19.78
N ASN A 250 0.80 -10.65 -20.19
CA ASN A 250 1.48 -11.93 -20.05
C ASN A 250 2.83 -11.76 -19.35
N ALA A 251 3.00 -12.48 -18.25
CA ALA A 251 4.24 -12.58 -17.51
C ALA A 251 4.59 -14.04 -17.28
N GLU A 252 5.88 -14.34 -17.35
CA GLU A 252 6.43 -15.68 -17.16
C GLU A 252 7.65 -15.64 -16.25
N TYR A 253 8.18 -16.80 -15.89
CA TYR A 253 9.31 -16.92 -14.96
C TYR A 253 10.52 -17.49 -15.68
N PHE A 254 11.67 -16.87 -15.46
CA PHE A 254 12.92 -17.23 -16.13
C PHE A 254 14.02 -17.45 -15.11
N ASN A 255 14.93 -18.37 -15.43
CA ASN A 255 16.15 -18.56 -14.67
C ASN A 255 17.20 -17.46 -15.01
N PRO A 256 18.32 -17.39 -14.27
CA PRO A 256 19.38 -16.40 -14.53
C PRO A 256 20.01 -16.48 -15.93
N ASP A 257 19.89 -17.62 -16.60
CA ASP A 257 20.38 -17.84 -17.97
C ASP A 257 19.37 -17.39 -19.05
N GLY A 258 18.18 -16.92 -18.63
CA GLY A 258 17.11 -16.45 -19.52
C GLY A 258 16.22 -17.56 -20.08
N GLU A 259 16.32 -18.77 -19.55
CA GLU A 259 15.46 -19.89 -19.92
C GLU A 259 14.17 -19.88 -19.11
N ASN A 260 13.04 -20.18 -19.75
CA ASN A 260 11.77 -20.32 -19.08
C ASN A 260 11.80 -21.50 -18.10
N VAL A 261 11.35 -21.28 -16.87
CA VAL A 261 11.32 -22.33 -15.84
C VAL A 261 10.22 -23.36 -16.08
N LYS A 262 9.15 -22.99 -16.83
CA LYS A 262 8.09 -23.94 -17.20
C LYS A 262 8.59 -24.91 -18.27
N LYS A 263 8.40 -26.21 -18.02
CA LYS A 263 8.79 -27.31 -18.92
C LYS A 263 7.54 -28.02 -19.47
N ALA A 264 7.71 -29.12 -20.20
CA ALA A 264 6.58 -29.83 -20.81
C ALA A 264 5.69 -30.59 -19.81
N PHE A 265 6.24 -31.05 -18.68
CA PHE A 265 5.50 -31.80 -17.65
C PHE A 265 5.99 -31.46 -16.24
N LEU A 266 5.06 -31.25 -15.30
CA LEU A 266 5.36 -31.11 -13.87
C LEU A 266 5.90 -32.43 -13.33
N ARG A 267 6.81 -32.38 -12.36
CA ARG A 267 7.37 -33.58 -11.72
C ARG A 267 6.42 -34.24 -10.74
N SER A 268 5.55 -33.45 -10.11
CA SER A 268 4.53 -33.95 -9.19
C SER A 268 3.17 -33.39 -9.60
N PRO A 269 2.12 -34.22 -9.73
CA PRO A 269 0.77 -33.76 -10.01
C PRO A 269 0.20 -33.13 -8.73
N VAL A 270 0.48 -31.85 -8.53
CA VAL A 270 -0.34 -31.05 -7.63
C VAL A 270 -1.60 -30.70 -8.44
N GLU A 271 -2.79 -31.05 -7.96
CA GLU A 271 -4.05 -30.56 -8.55
C GLU A 271 -4.16 -29.05 -8.30
N ILE A 272 -3.48 -28.27 -9.13
CA ILE A 272 -3.53 -26.81 -9.07
C ILE A 272 -4.74 -26.39 -9.89
N SER A 273 -5.92 -26.52 -9.29
CA SER A 273 -7.12 -25.88 -9.80
C SER A 273 -7.18 -24.45 -9.25
N TYR A 274 -6.42 -23.54 -9.86
CA TYR A 274 -6.70 -22.12 -9.68
C TYR A 274 -6.51 -21.36 -10.99
N ILE A 275 -7.60 -20.73 -11.42
CA ILE A 275 -7.62 -19.68 -12.43
C ILE A 275 -7.47 -18.40 -11.61
N SER A 276 -6.33 -17.70 -11.69
CA SER A 276 -6.31 -16.33 -11.18
C SER A 276 -7.29 -15.52 -12.04
N SER A 277 -8.21 -14.81 -11.41
CA SER A 277 -9.03 -13.85 -12.13
C SER A 277 -8.10 -12.83 -12.80
N LYS A 278 -8.36 -12.53 -14.07
CA LYS A 278 -7.65 -11.53 -14.87
C LYS A 278 -8.33 -10.17 -14.74
#